data_AF-A0A5M6ZLM3-F1
#
_entry.id   AF-A0A5M6ZLM3-F1
#
_cell.length_a   1.000
_cell.length_b   1.000
_cell.length_c   1.000
_cell.angle_alpha   90.00
_cell.angle_beta   90.00
_cell.angle_gamma   90.00
#
_symmetry.space_group_name_H-M   'P 1'
#
loop_
_entity.id
_entity.type
_entity.pdbx_description
1 polymer ?
#
loop_
_entity_poly.entity_id
_entity_poly.type
_entity_poly.pdbx_seq_one_letter_code
_entity_poly.pdbx_strand_id
1 'polypeptide(L)'
;MAELDYRRASVALFDPVHVNLRTTRYALHEIGFRDIVSLNVMAELKRRLQDEAPNLLVIETADHEAEVFRLVRAIRAGEVTNNPFSAILLTTWRRDTGLVREAIGSGADDVIIRPFSTSFAEERIRTLVKARKPFIVTSDYIGPDRRRDSARGPGAAPSIVAPNVLQAVVENDEDALMRARAWIDEARRTVDGERLRRLCMRVIIGAEAASGELRAGREPVMDVNDFERGAREVRARLSRTRSAEAKRVAQALCEVSAELREPGGFTLANLSLARELAMAAYVAYAGDDGMERSRAEIENAVGLLQQRMASAAARKAQPDSGVVEEAELKRAAS
;
A
#
# COMPACT_ATOMS: atom_id res chain seq x y z
N MET A 1 17.91 15.26 -26.86
CA MET A 1 16.97 14.39 -26.11
C MET A 1 15.92 13.95 -27.11
N ALA A 2 15.58 12.65 -27.15
CA ALA A 2 14.47 12.20 -27.98
C ALA A 2 13.17 12.92 -27.56
N GLU A 3 12.43 13.42 -28.54
CA GLU A 3 11.12 14.01 -28.34
C GLU A 3 10.13 12.91 -27.92
N LEU A 4 9.32 13.15 -26.89
CA LEU A 4 8.38 12.15 -26.37
C LEU A 4 7.19 12.02 -27.34
N ASP A 5 6.88 10.80 -27.79
CA ASP A 5 5.75 10.54 -28.67
C ASP A 5 4.57 9.91 -27.92
N TYR A 6 3.69 10.76 -27.40
CA TYR A 6 2.50 10.32 -26.66
C TYR A 6 1.46 9.57 -27.51
N ARG A 7 1.57 9.60 -28.84
CA ARG A 7 0.62 8.89 -29.73
C ARG A 7 0.70 7.37 -29.56
N ARG A 8 1.81 6.87 -29.04
CA ARG A 8 2.09 5.43 -28.83
C ARG A 8 1.48 4.88 -27.55
N ALA A 9 1.15 5.75 -26.59
CA ALA A 9 0.69 5.35 -25.27
C ALA A 9 -0.83 5.28 -25.17
N SER A 10 -1.33 4.23 -24.52
CA SER A 10 -2.74 4.04 -24.22
C SER A 10 -3.14 4.73 -22.91
N VAL A 11 -4.30 5.38 -22.91
CA VAL A 11 -4.87 6.05 -21.74
C VAL A 11 -6.25 5.51 -21.44
N ALA A 12 -6.47 5.11 -20.18
CA ALA A 12 -7.81 4.96 -19.63
C ALA A 12 -8.15 6.22 -18.82
N LEU A 13 -9.19 6.93 -19.24
CA LEU A 13 -9.68 8.13 -18.58
C LEU A 13 -11.04 7.82 -17.94
N PHE A 14 -11.13 7.97 -16.62
CA PHE A 14 -12.37 7.86 -15.87
C PHE A 14 -12.79 9.21 -15.30
N ASP A 15 -14.03 9.61 -15.60
CA ASP A 15 -14.69 10.75 -14.95
C ASP A 15 -16.21 10.53 -14.98
N PRO A 16 -16.88 10.50 -13.81
CA PRO A 16 -18.32 10.25 -13.75
C PRO A 16 -19.14 11.39 -14.38
N VAL A 17 -18.57 12.59 -14.52
CA VAL A 17 -19.23 13.77 -15.07
C VAL A 17 -18.83 13.94 -16.55
N HIS A 18 -19.76 13.66 -17.45
CA HIS A 18 -19.54 13.69 -18.91
C HIS A 18 -18.87 14.96 -19.45
N VAL A 19 -19.24 16.13 -18.93
CA VAL A 19 -18.65 17.41 -19.37
C VAL A 19 -17.18 17.48 -18.99
N ASN A 20 -16.83 17.08 -17.77
CA ASN A 20 -15.45 17.07 -17.29
C ASN A 20 -14.61 16.00 -18.01
N LEU A 21 -15.21 14.83 -18.25
CA LEU A 21 -14.62 13.76 -19.04
C LEU A 21 -14.17 14.25 -20.42
N ARG A 22 -15.05 14.98 -21.13
CA ARG A 22 -14.73 15.57 -22.44
C ARG A 22 -13.59 16.58 -22.33
N THR A 23 -13.63 17.49 -21.37
CA THR A 23 -12.57 18.50 -21.16
C THR A 23 -11.21 17.86 -20.93
N THR A 24 -11.14 16.84 -20.07
CA THR A 24 -9.88 16.12 -19.82
C THR A 24 -9.41 15.32 -21.03
N ARG A 25 -10.34 14.70 -21.77
CA ARG A 25 -10.02 14.03 -23.03
C ARG A 25 -9.42 15.01 -24.04
N TYR A 26 -9.97 16.22 -24.17
CA TYR A 26 -9.42 17.25 -25.06
C TYR A 26 -8.00 17.65 -24.64
N ALA A 27 -7.76 17.91 -23.35
CA ALA A 27 -6.41 18.22 -22.86
C ALA A 27 -5.40 17.09 -23.16
N LEU A 28 -5.78 15.82 -22.92
CA LEU A 28 -4.92 14.67 -23.25
C LEU A 28 -4.66 14.56 -24.77
N HIS A 29 -5.67 14.85 -25.59
CA HIS A 29 -5.50 14.86 -27.04
C HIS A 29 -4.58 15.99 -27.51
N GLU A 30 -4.66 17.18 -26.92
CA GLU A 30 -3.74 18.30 -27.19
C GLU A 30 -2.29 17.95 -26.80
N ILE A 31 -2.08 17.25 -25.69
CA ILE A 31 -0.77 16.74 -25.26
C ILE A 31 -0.17 15.77 -26.29
N GLY A 32 -1.01 15.06 -27.06
CA GLY A 32 -0.57 14.17 -28.14
C GLY A 32 -1.05 12.73 -28.02
N PHE A 33 -1.78 12.38 -26.96
CA PHE A 33 -2.39 11.05 -26.86
C PHE A 33 -3.44 10.85 -27.94
N ARG A 34 -3.51 9.63 -28.49
CA ARG A 34 -4.46 9.26 -29.55
C ARG A 34 -5.32 8.07 -29.15
N ASP A 35 -4.74 7.10 -28.45
CA ASP A 35 -5.47 6.01 -27.84
C ASP A 35 -5.98 6.41 -26.45
N ILE A 36 -7.20 6.98 -26.40
CA ILE A 36 -7.86 7.39 -25.16
C ILE A 36 -9.20 6.68 -25.06
N VAL A 37 -9.33 5.79 -24.09
CA VAL A 37 -10.59 5.15 -23.71
C VAL A 37 -11.23 5.98 -22.60
N SER A 38 -12.40 6.56 -22.87
CA SER A 38 -13.13 7.41 -21.91
C SER A 38 -14.27 6.61 -21.27
N LEU A 39 -14.31 6.60 -19.95
CA LEU A 39 -15.21 5.80 -19.12
C LEU A 39 -15.85 6.70 -18.07
N ASN A 40 -17.15 6.53 -17.82
CA ASN A 40 -17.90 7.23 -16.78
C ASN A 40 -18.55 6.26 -15.78
N VAL A 41 -18.45 4.95 -16.02
CA VAL A 41 -18.97 3.90 -15.14
C VAL A 41 -17.82 3.09 -14.53
N MET A 42 -17.76 3.05 -13.21
CA MET A 42 -16.66 2.41 -12.47
C MET A 42 -16.52 0.91 -12.78
N ALA A 43 -17.64 0.22 -13.03
CA ALA A 43 -17.62 -1.20 -13.42
C ALA A 43 -16.92 -1.43 -14.77
N GLU A 44 -17.03 -0.50 -15.72
CA GLU A 44 -16.35 -0.58 -17.01
C GLU A 44 -14.85 -0.34 -16.86
N LEU A 45 -14.46 0.59 -15.99
CA LEU A 45 -13.06 0.80 -15.64
C LEU A 45 -12.41 -0.47 -15.09
N LYS A 46 -13.09 -1.13 -14.14
CA LYS A 46 -12.60 -2.39 -13.57
C LYS A 46 -12.46 -3.49 -14.63
N ARG A 47 -13.45 -3.65 -15.52
CA ARG A 47 -13.37 -4.61 -16.65
C ARG A 47 -12.20 -4.30 -17.57
N ARG A 48 -12.03 -3.03 -17.97
CA ARG A 48 -10.93 -2.60 -18.83
C ARG A 48 -9.56 -2.95 -18.25
N LEU A 49 -9.37 -2.75 -16.94
CA LEU A 49 -8.13 -3.05 -16.23
C LEU A 49 -7.82 -4.56 -16.16
N GLN A 50 -8.85 -5.40 -16.15
CA GLN A 50 -8.72 -6.86 -16.21
C GLN A 50 -8.33 -7.35 -17.60
N ASP A 51 -8.89 -6.72 -18.64
CA ASP A 51 -8.62 -7.09 -20.04
C ASP A 51 -7.22 -6.67 -20.46
N GLU A 52 -6.84 -5.40 -20.23
CA GLU A 52 -5.53 -4.89 -20.58
C GLU A 52 -5.15 -3.69 -19.69
N ALA A 53 -3.90 -3.64 -19.27
CA ALA A 53 -3.41 -2.54 -18.44
C ALA A 53 -3.05 -1.32 -19.31
N PRO A 54 -3.67 -0.14 -19.10
CA PRO A 54 -3.29 1.07 -19.81
C PRO A 54 -1.90 1.55 -19.39
N ASN A 55 -1.21 2.29 -20.27
CA ASN A 55 0.07 2.91 -19.92
C ASN A 55 -0.11 4.04 -18.91
N LEU A 56 -1.16 4.84 -19.08
CA LEU A 56 -1.57 5.91 -18.18
C LEU A 56 -3.05 5.75 -17.78
N LEU A 57 -3.31 5.87 -16.50
CA LEU A 57 -4.64 5.85 -15.91
C LEU A 57 -4.92 7.23 -15.32
N VAL A 58 -5.92 7.94 -15.85
CA VAL A 58 -6.37 9.24 -15.36
C VAL A 58 -7.74 9.05 -14.73
N ILE A 59 -7.88 9.28 -13.43
CA ILE A 59 -9.13 9.02 -12.70
C ILE A 59 -9.54 10.25 -11.90
N GLU A 60 -10.73 10.76 -12.19
CA GLU A 60 -11.38 11.75 -11.35
C GLU A 60 -11.96 11.10 -10.09
N THR A 61 -11.75 11.74 -8.93
CA THR A 61 -12.19 11.21 -7.64
C THR A 61 -13.58 11.68 -7.22
N ALA A 62 -14.15 12.71 -7.86
CA ALA A 62 -15.42 13.34 -7.46
C ALA A 62 -16.51 12.31 -7.11
N ASP A 63 -17.09 12.45 -5.90
CA ASP A 63 -18.17 11.64 -5.33
C ASP A 63 -17.92 10.12 -5.24
N HIS A 64 -16.70 9.68 -5.55
CA HIS A 64 -16.29 8.27 -5.59
C HIS A 64 -14.93 8.03 -4.90
N GLU A 65 -14.48 8.93 -4.01
CA GLU A 65 -13.10 8.91 -3.49
C GLU A 65 -12.73 7.57 -2.84
N ALA A 66 -13.60 7.07 -1.96
CA ALA A 66 -13.38 5.80 -1.28
C ALA A 66 -13.28 4.61 -2.26
N GLU A 67 -14.08 4.60 -3.32
CA GLU A 67 -14.03 3.55 -4.32
C GLU A 67 -12.80 3.65 -5.21
N VAL A 68 -12.44 4.86 -5.64
CA VAL A 68 -11.22 5.13 -6.42
C VAL A 68 -9.97 4.75 -5.62
N PHE A 69 -9.87 5.17 -4.36
CA PHE A 69 -8.69 4.85 -3.53
C PHE A 69 -8.58 3.35 -3.26
N ARG A 70 -9.71 2.64 -3.09
CA ARG A 70 -9.70 1.17 -3.03
C ARG A 70 -9.24 0.55 -4.35
N LEU A 71 -9.69 1.07 -5.49
CA LEU A 71 -9.26 0.59 -6.80
C LEU A 71 -7.75 0.79 -7.01
N VAL A 72 -7.20 1.96 -6.67
CA VAL A 72 -5.76 2.21 -6.78
C VAL A 72 -4.97 1.23 -5.92
N ARG A 73 -5.39 0.99 -4.67
CA ARG A 73 -4.75 -0.01 -3.79
C ARG A 73 -4.82 -1.42 -4.40
N ALA A 74 -5.98 -1.81 -4.96
CA ALA A 74 -6.16 -3.10 -5.62
C ALA A 74 -5.30 -3.24 -6.89
N ILE A 75 -5.09 -2.16 -7.66
CA ILE A 75 -4.14 -2.13 -8.77
C ILE A 75 -2.73 -2.39 -8.25
N ARG A 76 -2.29 -1.66 -7.22
CA ARG A 76 -0.94 -1.81 -6.65
C ARG A 76 -0.69 -3.17 -6.00
N ALA A 77 -1.73 -3.79 -5.46
CA ALA A 77 -1.69 -5.15 -4.93
C ALA A 77 -1.73 -6.25 -6.03
N GLY A 78 -1.92 -5.86 -7.31
CA GLY A 78 -2.02 -6.81 -8.42
C GLY A 78 -3.28 -7.68 -8.32
N GLU A 79 -4.39 -7.13 -7.83
CA GLU A 79 -5.67 -7.84 -7.67
C GLU A 79 -6.58 -7.70 -8.88
N VAL A 80 -6.50 -6.57 -9.59
CA VAL A 80 -7.43 -6.21 -10.68
C VAL A 80 -6.77 -6.13 -12.05
N THR A 81 -5.44 -6.13 -12.13
CA THR A 81 -4.71 -5.98 -13.38
C THR A 81 -3.39 -6.73 -13.37
N ASN A 82 -2.90 -7.11 -14.54
CA ASN A 82 -1.62 -7.80 -14.71
C ASN A 82 -0.40 -6.88 -14.58
N ASN A 83 -0.59 -5.55 -14.66
CA ASN A 83 0.47 -4.57 -14.45
C ASN A 83 0.15 -3.63 -13.27
N PRO A 84 0.63 -3.95 -12.06
CA PRO A 84 0.43 -3.09 -10.89
C PRO A 84 1.23 -1.78 -10.96
N PHE A 85 2.09 -1.61 -11.97
CA PHE A 85 2.97 -0.47 -12.16
C PHE A 85 2.50 0.51 -13.24
N SER A 86 1.27 0.40 -13.76
CA SER A 86 0.70 1.46 -14.60
C SER A 86 0.81 2.83 -13.92
N ALA A 87 1.05 3.88 -14.71
CA ALA A 87 1.11 5.24 -14.19
C ALA A 87 -0.31 5.71 -13.84
N ILE A 88 -0.52 6.22 -12.62
CA ILE A 88 -1.83 6.61 -12.11
C ILE A 88 -1.80 8.09 -11.73
N LEU A 89 -2.58 8.89 -12.46
CA LEU A 89 -2.81 10.30 -12.22
C LEU A 89 -4.24 10.49 -11.73
N LEU A 90 -4.40 10.87 -10.46
CA LEU A 90 -5.71 11.23 -9.95
C LEU A 90 -6.00 12.70 -10.23
N THR A 91 -7.25 13.02 -10.55
CA THR A 91 -7.74 14.40 -10.60
C THR A 91 -8.83 14.60 -9.56
N THR A 92 -8.94 15.80 -9.01
CA THR A 92 -9.97 16.12 -8.02
C THR A 92 -10.40 17.58 -8.08
N TRP A 93 -11.69 17.85 -7.90
CA TRP A 93 -12.19 19.22 -7.67
C TRP A 93 -12.01 19.70 -6.22
N ARG A 94 -11.70 18.78 -5.29
CA ARG A 94 -11.62 19.10 -3.87
C ARG A 94 -10.20 19.55 -3.50
N ARG A 95 -10.11 20.67 -2.79
CA ARG A 95 -8.84 21.23 -2.26
C ARG A 95 -8.53 20.77 -0.84
N ASP A 96 -9.26 19.79 -0.34
CA ASP A 96 -9.09 19.28 1.01
C ASP A 96 -7.74 18.57 1.16
N THR A 97 -6.92 19.05 2.09
CA THR A 97 -5.56 18.52 2.29
C THR A 97 -5.56 17.09 2.83
N GLY A 98 -6.60 16.69 3.58
CA GLY A 98 -6.78 15.32 4.05
C GLY A 98 -7.06 14.38 2.88
N LEU A 99 -7.97 14.77 1.99
CA LEU A 99 -8.32 14.01 0.81
C LEU A 99 -7.13 13.84 -0.15
N VAL A 100 -6.37 14.91 -0.40
CA VAL A 100 -5.15 14.82 -1.23
C VAL A 100 -4.13 13.87 -0.59
N ARG A 101 -4.00 13.90 0.75
CA ARG A 101 -3.12 12.97 1.47
C ARG A 101 -3.61 11.53 1.34
N GLU A 102 -4.91 11.27 1.42
CA GLU A 102 -5.49 9.94 1.21
C GLU A 102 -5.32 9.46 -0.23
N ALA A 103 -5.52 10.34 -1.22
CA ALA A 103 -5.30 10.05 -2.62
C ALA A 103 -3.84 9.63 -2.88
N ILE A 104 -2.88 10.36 -2.31
CA ILE A 104 -1.46 9.99 -2.36
C ILE A 104 -1.22 8.67 -1.60
N GLY A 105 -1.82 8.52 -0.42
CA GLY A 105 -1.74 7.32 0.42
C GLY A 105 -2.44 6.09 -0.16
N SER A 106 -3.17 6.22 -1.26
CA SER A 106 -3.74 5.10 -1.99
C SER A 106 -2.72 4.39 -2.90
N GLY A 107 -1.58 5.05 -3.19
CA GLY A 107 -0.55 4.55 -4.11
C GLY A 107 -0.60 5.15 -5.51
N ALA A 108 -1.38 6.22 -5.73
CA ALA A 108 -1.36 6.99 -6.96
C ALA A 108 0.04 7.58 -7.21
N ASP A 109 0.44 7.74 -8.49
CA ASP A 109 1.72 8.38 -8.83
C ASP A 109 1.66 9.89 -8.60
N ASP A 110 0.52 10.51 -8.89
CA ASP A 110 0.33 11.95 -8.72
C ASP A 110 -1.15 12.33 -8.57
N VAL A 111 -1.40 13.55 -8.09
CA VAL A 111 -2.74 14.12 -7.91
C VAL A 111 -2.76 15.55 -8.44
N ILE A 112 -3.71 15.86 -9.32
CA ILE A 112 -3.95 17.20 -9.85
C ILE A 112 -5.28 17.75 -9.33
N ILE A 113 -5.23 18.99 -8.84
CA ILE A 113 -6.43 19.72 -8.45
C ILE A 113 -7.01 20.43 -9.68
N ARG A 114 -8.31 20.33 -9.88
CA ARG A 114 -9.07 21.01 -10.94
C ARG A 114 -9.53 22.41 -10.51
N PRO A 115 -9.73 23.34 -11.47
CA PRO A 115 -9.37 23.22 -12.89
C PRO A 115 -7.86 23.30 -13.09
N PHE A 116 -7.35 22.67 -14.16
CA PHE A 116 -5.94 22.71 -14.55
C PHE A 116 -5.80 23.05 -16.04
N SER A 117 -4.65 23.62 -16.43
CA SER A 117 -4.31 23.85 -17.84
C SER A 117 -3.75 22.58 -18.49
N THR A 118 -3.87 22.48 -19.82
CA THR A 118 -3.23 21.41 -20.61
C THR A 118 -1.72 21.34 -20.34
N SER A 119 -1.03 22.49 -20.30
CA SER A 119 0.41 22.57 -20.01
C SER A 119 0.78 22.03 -18.62
N PHE A 120 -0.05 22.29 -17.61
CA PHE A 120 0.19 21.78 -16.26
C PHE A 120 0.04 20.26 -16.25
N ALA A 121 -1.01 19.71 -16.85
CA ALA A 121 -1.19 18.26 -16.96
C ALA A 121 -0.04 17.60 -17.74
N GLU A 122 0.43 18.23 -18.81
CA GLU A 122 1.60 17.77 -19.57
C GLU A 122 2.85 17.69 -18.70
N GLU A 123 3.15 18.73 -17.91
CA GLU A 123 4.29 18.76 -17.01
C GLU A 123 4.25 17.62 -15.97
N ARG A 124 3.07 17.36 -15.40
CA ARG A 124 2.87 16.25 -14.46
C ARG A 124 3.09 14.90 -15.14
N ILE A 125 2.51 14.69 -16.32
CA ILE A 125 2.70 13.44 -17.09
C ILE A 125 4.16 13.25 -17.49
N ARG A 126 4.84 14.32 -17.93
CA ARG A 126 6.28 14.30 -18.26
C ARG A 126 7.12 13.91 -17.04
N THR A 127 6.74 14.33 -15.85
CA THR A 127 7.38 13.91 -14.59
C THR A 127 7.22 12.41 -14.34
N LEU A 128 6.03 11.85 -14.62
CA LEU A 128 5.79 10.40 -14.55
C LEU A 128 6.62 9.61 -15.57
N VAL A 129 6.92 10.21 -16.72
CA VAL A 129 7.79 9.61 -17.75
C VAL A 129 9.26 9.66 -17.32
N LYS A 130 9.78 10.83 -16.94
CA LYS A 130 11.23 11.08 -16.79
C LYS A 130 11.77 10.88 -15.38
N ALA A 131 10.95 11.08 -14.35
CA ALA A 131 11.39 11.15 -12.96
C ALA A 131 10.46 10.35 -12.05
N ARG A 132 10.04 9.16 -12.50
CA ARG A 132 9.16 8.30 -11.72
C ARG A 132 9.86 7.85 -10.45
N LYS A 133 9.20 8.08 -9.32
CA LYS A 133 9.75 7.68 -8.01
C LYS A 133 9.77 6.16 -7.88
N PRO A 134 10.79 5.59 -7.20
CA PRO A 134 10.77 4.18 -6.86
C PRO A 134 9.60 3.87 -5.93
N PHE A 135 9.17 2.62 -5.89
CA PHE A 135 8.08 2.19 -5.02
C PHE A 135 8.61 1.70 -3.68
N ILE A 136 7.78 1.79 -2.66
CA ILE A 136 8.00 1.15 -1.36
C ILE A 136 6.82 0.26 -1.04
N VAL A 137 7.08 -0.75 -0.23
CA VAL A 137 6.06 -1.65 0.31
C VAL A 137 6.11 -1.52 1.82
N THR A 138 4.97 -1.22 2.44
CA THR A 138 4.74 -1.27 3.89
C THR A 138 3.63 -2.27 4.21
N SER A 139 3.23 -2.37 5.48
CA SER A 139 2.08 -3.19 5.92
C SER A 139 0.74 -2.68 5.41
N ASP A 140 0.66 -1.45 4.94
CA ASP A 140 -0.57 -0.73 4.58
C ASP A 140 -0.47 0.06 3.26
N TYR A 141 0.72 0.14 2.65
CA TYR A 141 0.96 0.94 1.46
C TYR A 141 1.84 0.20 0.44
N ILE A 142 1.47 0.29 -0.84
CA ILE A 142 2.29 -0.10 -1.98
C ILE A 142 2.21 1.03 -2.99
N GLY A 143 3.35 1.63 -3.33
CA GLY A 143 3.35 2.73 -4.28
C GLY A 143 4.60 3.61 -4.18
N PRO A 144 4.61 4.76 -4.88
CA PRO A 144 5.76 5.66 -4.96
C PRO A 144 6.28 6.09 -3.58
N ASP A 145 7.60 6.18 -3.42
CA ASP A 145 8.22 6.64 -2.18
C ASP A 145 7.89 8.12 -1.94
N ARG A 146 7.26 8.40 -0.81
CA ARG A 146 6.86 9.75 -0.38
C ARG A 146 7.71 10.28 0.76
N ARG A 147 8.69 9.50 1.24
CA ARG A 147 9.57 9.90 2.33
C ARG A 147 10.49 11.02 1.85
N ARG A 148 10.65 12.05 2.68
CA ARG A 148 11.63 13.13 2.45
C ARG A 148 13.06 12.67 2.77
N ASP A 149 13.20 11.79 3.76
CA ASP A 149 14.47 11.19 4.18
C ASP A 149 14.42 9.68 3.95
N SER A 150 15.06 9.18 2.89
CA SER A 150 15.17 7.74 2.59
C SER A 150 16.05 6.98 3.59
N ALA A 151 16.83 7.70 4.40
CA ALA A 151 17.85 7.15 5.32
C ALA A 151 17.37 6.85 6.75
N ARG A 152 16.05 6.76 7.02
CA ARG A 152 15.56 6.53 8.39
C ARG A 152 15.66 5.07 8.83
N GLY A 153 16.87 4.70 9.28
CA GLY A 153 17.13 3.68 10.28
C GLY A 153 16.98 2.21 9.86
N PRO A 154 17.51 1.27 10.69
CA PRO A 154 17.31 -0.16 10.50
C PRO A 154 15.80 -0.48 10.57
N GLY A 155 15.23 -0.89 9.42
CA GLY A 155 13.79 -1.17 9.27
C GLY A 155 13.06 -0.32 8.20
N ALA A 156 13.73 0.65 7.58
CA ALA A 156 13.20 1.38 6.43
C ALA A 156 12.81 0.41 5.31
N ALA A 157 11.62 0.58 4.72
CA ALA A 157 11.21 -0.21 3.56
C ALA A 157 12.20 -0.01 2.41
N PRO A 158 12.74 -1.09 1.82
CA PRO A 158 13.61 -0.98 0.67
C PRO A 158 12.80 -0.39 -0.50
N SER A 159 13.48 0.43 -1.28
CA SER A 159 12.89 1.02 -2.48
C SER A 159 13.05 0.06 -3.65
N ILE A 160 11.98 -0.17 -4.39
CA ILE A 160 11.89 -1.04 -5.56
C ILE A 160 11.81 -0.15 -6.79
N VAL A 161 12.66 -0.38 -7.79
CA VAL A 161 12.56 0.35 -9.06
C VAL A 161 11.28 -0.11 -9.77
N ALA A 162 10.34 0.81 -9.96
CA ALA A 162 9.04 0.51 -10.57
C ALA A 162 9.13 0.47 -12.10
N PRO A 163 8.68 -0.62 -12.76
CA PRO A 163 8.55 -0.70 -14.20
C PRO A 163 7.80 0.49 -14.81
N ASN A 164 8.43 1.22 -15.73
CA ASN A 164 7.83 2.39 -16.38
C ASN A 164 7.52 2.12 -17.86
N VAL A 165 6.45 1.36 -18.10
CA VAL A 165 5.99 1.05 -19.46
C VAL A 165 5.57 2.32 -20.21
N LEU A 166 4.98 3.30 -19.51
CA LEU A 166 4.64 4.59 -20.11
C LEU A 166 5.87 5.23 -20.73
N GLN A 167 6.99 5.31 -19.99
CA GLN A 167 8.25 5.82 -20.50
C GLN A 167 8.75 5.03 -21.71
N ALA A 168 8.83 3.71 -21.61
CA ALA A 168 9.35 2.87 -22.69
C ALA A 168 8.55 3.06 -24.00
N VAL A 169 7.23 3.19 -23.91
CA VAL A 169 6.35 3.39 -25.06
C VAL A 169 6.54 4.77 -25.69
N VAL A 170 6.58 5.85 -24.89
CA VAL A 170 6.69 7.22 -25.44
C VAL A 170 8.09 7.57 -25.92
N GLU A 171 9.11 6.88 -25.42
CA GLU A 171 10.51 7.02 -25.86
C GLU A 171 10.85 6.09 -27.04
N ASN A 172 9.93 5.19 -27.42
CA ASN A 172 10.17 4.10 -28.38
C ASN A 172 11.42 3.27 -28.01
N ASP A 173 11.56 2.94 -26.72
CA ASP A 173 12.64 2.10 -26.21
C ASP A 173 12.26 0.62 -26.44
N GLU A 174 12.65 0.10 -27.61
CA GLU A 174 12.34 -1.26 -28.03
C GLU A 174 12.90 -2.31 -27.06
N ASP A 175 14.09 -2.09 -26.49
CA ASP A 175 14.72 -3.01 -25.54
C ASP A 175 13.97 -3.06 -24.21
N ALA A 176 13.51 -1.91 -23.71
CA ALA A 176 12.66 -1.84 -22.53
C ALA A 176 11.30 -2.48 -22.78
N LEU A 177 10.70 -2.31 -23.98
CA LEU A 177 9.43 -2.92 -24.35
C LEU A 177 9.53 -4.44 -24.48
N MET A 178 10.58 -4.95 -25.13
CA MET A 178 10.83 -6.40 -25.24
C MET A 178 10.96 -7.06 -23.87
N ARG A 179 11.60 -6.38 -22.90
CA ARG A 179 11.79 -6.89 -21.54
C ARG A 179 10.72 -6.46 -20.55
N ALA A 180 9.75 -5.62 -20.95
CA ALA A 180 8.78 -5.01 -20.04
C ALA A 180 8.00 -6.07 -19.25
N ARG A 181 7.56 -7.14 -19.91
CA ARG A 181 6.82 -8.23 -19.24
C ARG A 181 7.66 -8.92 -18.17
N ALA A 182 8.90 -9.29 -18.49
CA ALA A 182 9.80 -9.92 -17.53
C ALA A 182 10.12 -8.99 -16.36
N TRP A 183 10.34 -7.70 -16.64
CA TRP A 183 10.58 -6.68 -15.62
C TRP A 183 9.38 -6.47 -14.69
N ILE A 184 8.16 -6.42 -15.24
CA ILE A 184 6.92 -6.35 -14.47
C ILE A 184 6.76 -7.59 -13.59
N ASP A 185 6.97 -8.79 -14.14
CA ASP A 185 6.83 -10.04 -13.40
C ASP A 185 7.88 -10.18 -12.29
N GLU A 186 9.10 -9.66 -12.49
CA GLU A 186 10.14 -9.58 -11.47
C GLU A 186 9.79 -8.57 -10.37
N ALA A 187 9.45 -7.33 -10.73
CA ALA A 187 9.08 -6.30 -9.77
C ALA A 187 7.84 -6.72 -8.97
N ARG A 188 6.87 -7.40 -9.59
CA ARG A 188 5.69 -7.96 -8.89
C ARG A 188 6.09 -8.99 -7.85
N ARG A 189 6.99 -9.92 -8.19
CA ARG A 189 7.50 -10.93 -7.23
C ARG A 189 8.19 -10.28 -6.02
N THR A 190 8.98 -9.23 -6.26
CA THR A 190 9.64 -8.46 -5.20
C THR A 190 8.61 -7.76 -4.31
N VAL A 191 7.62 -7.08 -4.88
CA VAL A 191 6.53 -6.44 -4.12
C VAL A 191 5.75 -7.47 -3.32
N ASP A 192 5.39 -8.60 -3.92
CA ASP A 192 4.64 -9.68 -3.26
C ASP A 192 5.41 -10.27 -2.09
N GLY A 193 6.73 -10.46 -2.23
CA GLY A 193 7.59 -10.95 -1.16
C GLY A 193 7.74 -9.98 0.00
N GLU A 194 8.01 -8.70 -0.30
CA GLU A 194 8.08 -7.66 0.72
C GLU A 194 6.75 -7.49 1.46
N ARG A 195 5.63 -7.60 0.73
CA ARG A 195 4.30 -7.48 1.32
C ARG A 195 3.99 -8.66 2.23
N LEU A 196 4.27 -9.88 1.77
CA LEU A 196 4.09 -11.09 2.57
C LEU A 196 4.93 -11.03 3.85
N ARG A 197 6.20 -10.64 3.73
CA ARG A 197 7.11 -10.43 4.88
C ARG A 197 6.45 -9.54 5.92
N ARG A 198 5.95 -8.37 5.51
CA ARG A 198 5.36 -7.39 6.43
C ARG A 198 4.08 -7.87 7.08
N LEU A 199 3.24 -8.60 6.35
CA LEU A 199 2.01 -9.17 6.90
C LEU A 199 2.34 -10.23 7.95
N CYS A 200 3.24 -11.17 7.64
CA CYS A 200 3.68 -12.20 8.59
C CYS A 200 4.32 -11.58 9.83
N MET A 201 5.21 -10.59 9.65
CA MET A 201 5.84 -9.88 10.76
C MET A 201 4.82 -9.16 11.65
N ARG A 202 3.82 -8.50 11.05
CA ARG A 202 2.74 -7.84 11.80
C ARG A 202 1.95 -8.84 12.64
N VAL A 203 1.65 -10.01 12.07
CA VAL A 203 1.01 -11.11 12.78
C VAL A 203 1.87 -11.63 13.93
N ILE A 204 3.14 -11.92 13.67
CA ILE A 204 4.08 -12.42 14.69
C ILE A 204 4.18 -11.45 15.86
N ILE A 205 4.49 -10.18 15.59
CA ILE A 205 4.65 -9.15 16.62
C ILE A 205 3.34 -8.93 17.38
N GLY A 206 2.20 -8.87 16.68
CA GLY A 206 0.89 -8.68 17.29
C GLY A 206 0.52 -9.82 18.24
N ALA A 207 0.76 -11.07 17.82
CA ALA A 207 0.50 -12.25 18.63
C ALA A 207 1.42 -12.34 19.86
N GLU A 208 2.69 -11.97 19.71
CA GLU A 208 3.66 -11.96 20.83
C GLU A 208 3.34 -10.87 21.85
N ALA A 209 2.99 -9.68 21.38
CA ALA A 209 2.55 -8.59 22.25
C ALA A 209 1.32 -9.00 23.08
N ALA A 210 0.30 -9.54 22.42
CA ALA A 210 -0.92 -10.02 23.06
C ALA A 210 -0.64 -11.16 24.07
N SER A 211 0.26 -12.08 23.71
CA SER A 211 0.66 -13.18 24.59
C SER A 211 1.37 -12.67 25.84
N GLY A 212 2.21 -11.62 25.71
CA GLY A 212 2.87 -10.97 26.84
C GLY A 212 1.88 -10.34 27.82
N GLU A 213 0.89 -9.62 27.29
CA GLU A 213 -0.17 -9.00 28.11
C GLU A 213 -1.02 -10.05 28.86
N LEU A 214 -1.46 -11.11 28.17
CA LEU A 214 -2.22 -12.19 28.81
C LEU A 214 -1.44 -12.87 29.94
N ARG A 215 -0.14 -13.16 29.74
CA ARG A 215 0.71 -13.75 30.79
C ARG A 215 0.87 -12.82 32.00
N ALA A 216 0.84 -11.51 31.78
CA ALA A 216 0.89 -10.50 32.83
C ALA A 216 -0.48 -10.24 33.49
N GLY A 217 -1.55 -10.93 33.06
CA GLY A 217 -2.91 -10.69 33.55
C GLY A 217 -3.51 -9.35 33.11
N ARG A 218 -2.97 -8.74 32.03
CA ARG A 218 -3.43 -7.46 31.48
C ARG A 218 -4.31 -7.67 30.26
N GLU A 219 -5.16 -6.69 29.97
CA GLU A 219 -6.00 -6.69 28.78
C GLU A 219 -5.15 -6.42 27.52
N PRO A 220 -5.12 -7.35 26.55
CA PRO A 220 -4.31 -7.20 25.34
C PRO A 220 -4.84 -6.09 24.43
N VAL A 221 -3.96 -5.20 24.00
CA VAL A 221 -4.29 -4.21 22.95
C VAL A 221 -3.97 -4.82 21.59
N MET A 222 -4.97 -5.43 20.95
CA MET A 222 -4.85 -6.07 19.64
C MET A 222 -6.06 -5.80 18.77
N ASP A 223 -5.84 -5.35 17.53
CA ASP A 223 -6.90 -5.29 16.50
C ASP A 223 -7.02 -6.65 15.81
N VAL A 224 -7.91 -7.49 16.32
CA VAL A 224 -8.18 -8.84 15.79
C VAL A 224 -8.72 -8.78 14.36
N ASN A 225 -9.47 -7.73 14.00
CA ASN A 225 -9.98 -7.58 12.63
C ASN A 225 -8.85 -7.30 11.65
N ASP A 226 -7.87 -6.49 12.05
CA ASP A 226 -6.68 -6.25 11.26
C ASP A 226 -5.82 -7.49 11.07
N PHE A 227 -5.66 -8.27 12.13
CA PHE A 227 -4.97 -9.54 12.11
C PHE A 227 -5.62 -10.53 11.12
N GLU A 228 -6.94 -10.67 11.18
CA GLU A 228 -7.70 -11.53 10.26
C GLU A 228 -7.60 -11.04 8.80
N ARG A 229 -7.67 -9.73 8.56
CA ARG A 229 -7.42 -9.16 7.22
C ARG A 229 -6.02 -9.51 6.72
N GLY A 230 -5.00 -9.39 7.58
CA GLY A 230 -3.63 -9.75 7.25
C GLY A 230 -3.49 -11.23 6.89
N ALA A 231 -4.09 -12.14 7.67
CA ALA A 231 -4.11 -13.57 7.40
C ALA A 231 -4.79 -13.90 6.06
N ARG A 232 -5.93 -13.27 5.76
CA ARG A 232 -6.62 -13.43 4.47
C ARG A 232 -5.78 -12.95 3.29
N GLU A 233 -5.05 -11.83 3.46
CA GLU A 233 -4.15 -11.31 2.41
C GLU A 233 -2.95 -12.26 2.19
N VAL A 234 -2.35 -12.79 3.27
CA VAL A 234 -1.32 -13.84 3.20
C VAL A 234 -1.83 -15.04 2.41
N ARG A 235 -3.04 -15.52 2.70
CA ARG A 235 -3.67 -16.63 1.97
C ARG A 235 -3.91 -16.32 0.50
N ALA A 236 -4.44 -15.14 0.19
CA ALA A 236 -4.66 -14.72 -1.19
C ALA A 236 -3.35 -14.72 -1.99
N ARG A 237 -2.25 -14.26 -1.40
CA ARG A 237 -0.92 -14.27 -2.04
C ARG A 237 -0.35 -15.67 -2.19
N LEU A 238 -0.36 -16.49 -1.13
CA LEU A 238 0.17 -17.86 -1.19
C LEU A 238 -0.67 -18.78 -2.09
N SER A 239 -1.95 -18.47 -2.31
CA SER A 239 -2.78 -19.22 -3.26
C SER A 239 -2.22 -19.21 -4.69
N ARG A 240 -1.49 -18.15 -5.06
CA ARG A 240 -0.84 -17.97 -6.37
C ARG A 240 0.47 -18.76 -6.50
N THR A 241 1.00 -19.27 -5.40
CA THR A 241 2.20 -20.11 -5.40
C THR A 241 1.86 -21.56 -5.80
N ARG A 242 2.87 -22.33 -6.20
CA ARG A 242 2.71 -23.77 -6.51
C ARG A 242 2.76 -24.68 -5.27
N SER A 243 3.18 -24.16 -4.11
CA SER A 243 3.36 -24.96 -2.90
C SER A 243 2.02 -25.29 -2.23
N ALA A 244 1.67 -26.57 -2.17
CA ALA A 244 0.50 -27.04 -1.44
C ALA A 244 0.65 -26.85 0.07
N GLU A 245 1.88 -26.94 0.58
CA GLU A 245 2.19 -26.71 1.99
C GLU A 245 1.99 -25.25 2.37
N ALA A 246 2.49 -24.31 1.56
CA ALA A 246 2.25 -22.87 1.76
C ALA A 246 0.76 -22.53 1.83
N LYS A 247 -0.05 -23.17 0.98
CA LYS A 247 -1.51 -23.00 0.96
C LYS A 247 -2.16 -23.54 2.23
N ARG A 248 -1.76 -24.72 2.71
CA ARG A 248 -2.26 -25.31 3.97
C ARG A 248 -1.92 -24.43 5.17
N VAL A 249 -0.68 -23.95 5.26
CA VAL A 249 -0.24 -23.07 6.35
C VAL A 249 -1.03 -21.76 6.36
N ALA A 250 -1.21 -21.11 5.21
CA ALA A 250 -2.02 -19.90 5.15
C ALA A 250 -3.50 -20.12 5.45
N GLN A 251 -4.05 -21.28 5.10
CA GLN A 251 -5.42 -21.64 5.45
C GLN A 251 -5.57 -21.81 6.97
N ALA A 252 -4.67 -22.55 7.61
CA ALA A 252 -4.64 -22.68 9.06
C ALA A 252 -4.47 -21.31 9.76
N LEU A 253 -3.65 -20.42 9.19
CA LEU A 253 -3.48 -19.06 9.73
C LEU A 253 -4.79 -18.26 9.69
N CYS A 254 -5.60 -18.44 8.65
CA CYS A 254 -6.92 -17.80 8.56
C CYS A 254 -7.90 -18.38 9.59
N GLU A 255 -7.89 -19.70 9.78
CA GLU A 255 -8.76 -20.40 10.74
C GLU A 255 -8.47 -19.93 12.17
N VAL A 256 -7.21 -19.95 12.58
CA VAL A 256 -6.78 -19.48 13.91
C VAL A 256 -7.08 -17.98 14.09
N SER A 257 -6.84 -17.16 13.06
CA SER A 257 -7.19 -15.74 13.12
C SER A 257 -8.69 -15.51 13.30
N ALA A 258 -9.54 -16.36 12.73
CA ALA A 258 -10.98 -16.30 12.92
C ALA A 258 -11.38 -16.77 14.33
N GLU A 259 -10.76 -17.84 14.83
CA GLU A 259 -10.98 -18.33 16.20
C GLU A 259 -10.65 -17.28 17.26
N LEU A 260 -9.59 -16.47 17.08
CA LEU A 260 -9.23 -15.39 18.01
C LEU A 260 -10.35 -14.36 18.22
N ARG A 261 -11.31 -14.25 17.29
CA ARG A 261 -12.47 -13.37 17.38
C ARG A 261 -13.63 -13.99 18.16
N GLU A 262 -13.71 -15.32 18.18
CA GLU A 262 -14.82 -16.02 18.81
C GLU A 262 -14.70 -15.94 20.35
N PRO A 263 -15.83 -15.94 21.08
CA PRO A 263 -15.81 -15.91 22.53
C PRO A 263 -14.99 -17.07 23.11
N GLY A 264 -13.98 -16.76 23.91
CA GLY A 264 -13.07 -17.77 24.49
C GLY A 264 -11.97 -18.27 23.56
N GLY A 265 -11.93 -17.84 22.29
CA GLY A 265 -10.87 -18.20 21.34
C GLY A 265 -9.60 -17.36 21.47
N PHE A 266 -9.66 -16.22 22.16
CA PHE A 266 -8.50 -15.39 22.48
C PHE A 266 -7.66 -16.03 23.60
N THR A 267 -6.83 -17.01 23.23
CA THR A 267 -6.02 -17.81 24.17
C THR A 267 -4.52 -17.76 23.85
N LEU A 268 -3.67 -18.06 24.84
CA LEU A 268 -2.22 -18.18 24.63
C LEU A 268 -1.87 -19.25 23.57
N ALA A 269 -2.64 -20.34 23.51
CA ALA A 269 -2.44 -21.39 22.52
C ALA A 269 -2.70 -20.87 21.09
N ASN A 270 -3.84 -20.20 20.88
CA ASN A 270 -4.20 -19.67 19.56
C ASN A 270 -3.26 -18.54 19.11
N LEU A 271 -2.78 -17.69 20.03
CA LEU A 271 -1.78 -16.68 19.70
C LEU A 271 -0.42 -17.30 19.32
N SER A 272 0.06 -18.32 20.05
CA SER A 272 1.29 -19.02 19.69
C SER A 272 1.18 -19.70 18.33
N LEU A 273 0.04 -20.36 18.08
CA LEU A 273 -0.22 -21.03 16.81
C LEU A 273 -0.29 -20.03 15.65
N ALA A 274 -0.96 -18.89 15.81
CA ALA A 274 -1.00 -17.84 14.78
C ALA A 274 0.42 -17.33 14.42
N ARG A 275 1.27 -17.15 15.44
CA ARG A 275 2.67 -16.76 15.25
C ARG A 275 3.45 -17.82 14.47
N GLU A 276 3.35 -19.08 14.87
CA GLU A 276 4.06 -20.19 14.23
C GLU A 276 3.62 -20.38 12.77
N LEU A 277 2.31 -20.28 12.51
CA LEU A 277 1.75 -20.35 11.16
C LEU A 277 2.19 -19.18 10.29
N ALA A 278 2.28 -17.96 10.83
CA ALA A 278 2.80 -16.81 10.08
C ALA A 278 4.29 -16.94 9.75
N MET A 279 5.08 -17.48 10.67
CA MET A 279 6.48 -17.80 10.41
C MET A 279 6.61 -18.86 9.31
N ALA A 280 5.86 -19.96 9.42
CA ALA A 280 5.84 -21.01 8.42
C ALA A 280 5.37 -20.49 7.05
N ALA A 281 4.37 -19.61 7.00
CA ALA A 281 3.88 -18.98 5.79
C ALA A 281 4.96 -18.13 5.11
N TYR A 282 5.76 -17.42 5.90
CA TYR A 282 6.86 -16.62 5.40
C TYR A 282 7.99 -17.50 4.85
N VAL A 283 8.43 -18.51 5.61
CA VAL A 283 9.48 -19.46 5.20
C VAL A 283 9.08 -20.20 3.93
N ALA A 284 7.82 -20.65 3.84
CA ALA A 284 7.30 -21.36 2.67
C ALA A 284 7.31 -20.50 1.38
N TYR A 285 7.41 -19.17 1.50
CA TYR A 285 7.53 -18.26 0.36
C TYR A 285 8.97 -17.80 0.10
N ALA A 286 9.71 -17.47 1.16
CA ALA A 286 11.05 -16.90 1.08
C ALA A 286 12.16 -17.95 0.88
N GLY A 287 11.90 -19.23 1.16
CA GLY A 287 12.93 -20.27 1.21
C GLY A 287 13.85 -20.14 2.44
N ASP A 288 14.97 -20.86 2.43
CA ASP A 288 15.88 -20.98 3.58
C ASP A 288 16.52 -19.64 4.01
N ASP A 289 16.79 -18.72 3.07
CA ASP A 289 17.36 -17.39 3.35
C ASP A 289 16.44 -16.48 4.19
N GLY A 290 15.14 -16.81 4.28
CA GLY A 290 14.15 -16.03 5.00
C GLY A 290 14.21 -16.21 6.52
N MET A 291 14.65 -17.37 7.02
CA MET A 291 14.48 -17.74 8.43
C MET A 291 15.43 -16.95 9.35
N GLU A 292 16.72 -16.83 8.99
CA GLU A 292 17.71 -16.06 9.77
C GLU A 292 17.39 -14.55 9.80
N ARG A 293 17.02 -13.97 8.66
CA ARG A 293 16.65 -12.56 8.57
C ARG A 293 15.40 -12.23 9.40
N SER A 294 14.42 -13.13 9.39
CA SER A 294 13.18 -12.95 10.18
C SER A 294 13.46 -12.97 11.68
N ARG A 295 14.28 -13.91 12.15
CA ARG A 295 14.56 -14.06 13.59
C ARG A 295 15.17 -12.79 14.19
N ALA A 296 16.19 -12.23 13.54
CA ALA A 296 16.82 -10.98 13.98
C ALA A 296 15.87 -9.78 13.91
N GLU A 297 15.02 -9.70 12.88
CA GLU A 297 14.02 -8.62 12.77
C GLU A 297 12.91 -8.74 13.83
N ILE A 298 12.47 -9.95 14.16
CA ILE A 298 11.44 -10.21 15.19
C ILE A 298 11.97 -9.78 16.55
N GLU A 299 13.17 -10.22 16.94
CA GLU A 299 13.78 -9.85 18.22
C GLU A 299 13.89 -8.32 18.36
N ASN A 300 14.30 -7.62 17.29
CA ASN A 300 14.37 -6.16 17.26
C ASN A 300 12.98 -5.49 17.36
N ALA A 301 12.00 -5.98 16.60
CA ALA A 301 10.67 -5.37 16.55
C ALA A 301 9.89 -5.59 17.86
N VAL A 302 10.02 -6.76 18.47
CA VAL A 302 9.46 -7.07 19.79
C VAL A 302 10.11 -6.20 20.86
N GLY A 303 11.43 -6.03 20.83
CA GLY A 303 12.14 -5.14 21.74
C GLY A 303 11.66 -3.70 21.65
N LEU A 304 11.52 -3.16 20.43
CA LEU A 304 10.96 -1.81 20.17
C LEU A 304 9.51 -1.68 20.66
N LEU A 305 8.69 -2.70 20.46
CA LEU A 305 7.29 -2.70 20.88
C LEU A 305 7.17 -2.75 22.41
N GLN A 306 7.94 -3.60 23.08
CA GLN A 306 8.02 -3.67 24.54
C GLN A 306 8.47 -2.33 25.15
N GLN A 307 9.48 -1.67 24.56
CA GLN A 307 9.90 -0.33 24.97
C GLN A 307 8.79 0.72 24.80
N ARG A 308 8.03 0.67 23.69
CA ARG A 308 6.88 1.55 23.45
C ARG A 308 5.74 1.30 24.44
N MET A 309 5.46 0.04 24.75
CA MET A 309 4.43 -0.34 25.73
C MET A 309 4.83 0.06 27.15
N ALA A 310 6.10 -0.15 27.53
CA ALA A 310 6.63 0.28 28.82
C ALA A 310 6.60 1.82 28.98
N SER A 311 6.97 2.57 27.93
CA SER A 311 6.90 4.03 27.94
C SER A 311 5.45 4.56 27.93
N ALA A 312 4.52 3.90 27.23
CA ALA A 312 3.09 4.21 27.29
C ALA A 312 2.48 3.92 28.67
N ALA A 313 2.85 2.80 29.29
CA ALA A 313 2.45 2.45 30.66
C ALA A 313 3.01 3.45 31.69
N ALA A 314 4.27 3.87 31.55
CA ALA A 314 4.88 4.90 32.39
C ALA A 314 4.19 6.26 32.28
N ARG A 315 3.78 6.66 31.06
CA ARG A 315 2.97 7.88 30.84
C ARG A 315 1.57 7.79 31.43
N LYS A 316 0.97 6.60 31.45
CA LYS A 316 -0.36 6.36 32.03
C LYS A 316 -0.32 6.25 33.56
N ALA A 317 0.83 5.89 34.14
CA ALA A 317 1.07 5.79 35.58
C ALA A 317 1.54 7.10 36.24
N GLN A 318 1.86 8.13 35.45
CA GLN A 318 1.94 9.51 35.93
C GLN A 318 0.55 10.13 35.77
N PRO A 319 -0.30 10.14 36.82
CA PRO A 319 -1.51 10.94 36.79
C PRO A 319 -1.08 12.41 36.66
N ASP A 320 -1.76 13.09 35.75
CA ASP A 320 -1.73 14.52 35.53
C ASP A 320 -1.38 15.30 36.81
N SER A 321 -0.19 15.91 36.86
CA SER A 321 0.21 16.83 37.92
C SER A 321 -0.53 18.17 37.84
N GLY A 322 -1.77 18.17 37.35
CA GLY A 322 -2.67 19.31 37.22
C GLY A 322 -3.26 19.83 38.54
N VAL A 323 -2.80 19.31 39.69
CA VAL A 323 -3.20 19.84 41.01
C VAL A 323 -2.20 20.88 41.55
N VAL A 324 -0.99 20.99 40.95
CA VAL A 324 0.01 21.99 41.40
C VAL A 324 -0.24 23.36 40.77
N GLU A 325 -0.80 23.42 39.56
CA GLU A 325 -1.00 24.70 38.84
C GLU A 325 -2.14 25.56 39.43
N GLU A 326 -3.18 24.95 40.02
CA GLU A 326 -4.28 25.69 40.66
C GLU A 326 -3.89 26.35 42.00
N ALA A 327 -2.86 25.83 42.68
CA ALA A 327 -2.35 26.40 43.92
C ALA A 327 -1.40 27.58 43.68
N GLU A 328 -0.67 27.59 42.55
CA GLU A 328 0.22 28.69 42.17
C GLU A 328 -0.56 29.88 41.57
N LEU A 329 -1.63 29.62 40.82
CA LEU A 329 -2.51 30.68 40.28
C LEU A 329 -3.30 31.43 41.38
N LYS A 330 -3.64 30.78 42.51
CA LYS A 330 -4.29 31.46 43.65
C LYS A 330 -3.32 32.30 44.50
N ARG A 331 -2.03 31.99 44.51
CA ARG A 331 -1.01 32.80 45.20
C ARG A 331 -0.56 34.02 44.41
N ALA A 332 -0.73 34.02 43.09
CA ALA A 332 -0.46 35.19 42.24
C ALA A 332 -1.62 36.20 42.20
N ALA A 333 -2.77 35.86 42.78
CA ALA A 333 -4.00 36.68 42.77
C ALA A 333 -4.46 37.10 44.18
N SER A 334 -3.61 37.00 45.20
CA SER A 334 -3.85 37.54 46.55
C SER A 334 -2.87 38.65 46.91
#